data_AF-A0A248YI67-F1
#
_entry.id   AF-A0A248YI67-F1
#
_cell.length_a   1.000
_cell.length_b   1.000
_cell.length_c   1.000
_cell.angle_alpha   90.00
_cell.angle_beta   90.00
_cell.angle_gamma   90.00
#
_symmetry.space_group_name_H-M   'P 1'
#
loop_
_entity.id
_entity.type
_entity.pdbx_description
1 polymer ?
#
loop_
_entity_poly.entity_id
_entity_poly.type
_entity_poly.pdbx_seq_one_letter_code
_entity_poly.pdbx_strand_id
1 'polypeptide(L)'
;MSHKLPEHVPFALGAEQLRQYVVQYATNPIYLDNMDWVNDDNPYRRQLRPQILPHLDFDRVLPRENILDYEGLAVQRLLTSIYEADLMFLPKNGLKDKWADFKSFYSSSNRALGEMIRPSLERFAFGFLDQEVEVSGTWTKKELETYFRSLADRDRDQPSRAEVAIGKSTDRERAARMWLIQFAPDFLSEASPMMRNVLGYYGPAQSEWFKIIIDEYGYGVHDTKHSHLFEKTLASVGLRTDVHHYWQYYLNSSLMMNNYFHYLGKNHELFFRYIGALYYTESTLVEFCQRGADLLTDVFGPEADTEYFTEHVGIDVHHGRMALENLILPLVDTHGDSIIPEIVRGYEEFQLVSEIADHDFAEQIGWMDGQPVNRQLHDPVWAAIQAGRVDAPVAHLVEPRGELSNTHCHDGDELCHIVSGTMRFESGFGSSQILEAGQGIVIHRNRLHGANIESDECVYEIHSIGDHRACLS
;
A
#
# COMPACT_ATOMS: atom_id res chain seq x y z
N MET A 1 28.89 8.39 -48.92
CA MET A 1 28.34 9.38 -47.97
C MET A 1 28.07 8.62 -46.69
N SER A 2 28.69 8.97 -45.57
CA SER A 2 28.31 8.41 -44.27
C SER A 2 26.86 8.80 -44.03
N HIS A 3 25.96 7.83 -43.89
CA HIS A 3 24.56 8.12 -43.57
C HIS A 3 24.55 8.77 -42.18
N LYS A 4 24.14 10.05 -42.09
CA LYS A 4 23.97 10.73 -40.80
C LYS A 4 22.97 9.90 -39.99
N LEU A 5 23.41 9.34 -38.86
CA LEU A 5 22.52 8.61 -37.97
C LEU A 5 21.40 9.56 -37.51
N PRO A 6 20.15 9.08 -37.39
CA PRO A 6 19.08 9.86 -36.76
C PRO A 6 19.49 10.34 -35.38
N GLU A 7 19.09 11.55 -35.00
CA GLU A 7 19.35 12.11 -33.67
C GLU A 7 18.45 11.41 -32.64
N HIS A 8 19.02 11.03 -31.51
CA HIS A 8 18.26 10.45 -30.41
C HIS A 8 17.38 11.53 -29.76
N VAL A 9 16.09 11.23 -29.60
CA VAL A 9 15.14 12.07 -28.87
C VAL A 9 14.90 11.40 -27.52
N PRO A 10 15.27 12.04 -26.39
CA PRO A 10 14.96 11.52 -25.06
C PRO A 10 13.48 11.25 -24.90
N PHE A 11 13.14 10.20 -24.15
CA PHE A 11 11.75 9.94 -23.79
C PHE A 11 11.19 11.14 -23.01
N ALA A 12 10.04 11.63 -23.45
CA ALA A 12 9.30 12.70 -22.79
C ALA A 12 7.81 12.42 -22.95
N LEU A 13 7.07 12.59 -21.87
CA LEU A 13 5.62 12.45 -21.84
C LEU A 13 5.05 13.70 -21.18
N GLY A 14 4.46 14.59 -21.98
CA GLY A 14 3.86 15.82 -21.45
C GLY A 14 2.60 15.54 -20.62
N ALA A 15 2.24 16.45 -19.71
CA ALA A 15 1.12 16.31 -18.78
C ALA A 15 -0.20 15.80 -19.40
N GLU A 16 -0.62 16.37 -20.54
CA GLU A 16 -1.86 15.96 -21.21
C GLU A 16 -1.77 14.53 -21.75
N GLN A 17 -0.64 14.17 -22.36
CA GLN A 17 -0.43 12.84 -22.92
C GLN A 17 -0.28 11.79 -21.80
N LEU A 18 0.39 12.14 -20.70
CA LEU A 18 0.47 11.32 -19.49
C LEU A 18 -0.92 11.00 -18.97
N ARG A 19 -1.76 12.02 -18.77
CA ARG A 19 -3.15 11.86 -18.32
C ARG A 19 -3.95 10.96 -19.27
N GLN A 20 -3.83 11.16 -20.59
CA GLN A 20 -4.50 10.31 -21.58
C GLN A 20 -4.06 8.84 -21.47
N TYR A 21 -2.76 8.57 -21.31
CA TYR A 21 -2.27 7.20 -21.17
C TYR A 21 -2.60 6.55 -19.82
N VAL A 22 -2.64 7.33 -18.73
CA VAL A 22 -3.13 6.84 -17.43
C VAL A 22 -4.59 6.39 -17.57
N VAL A 23 -5.44 7.20 -18.19
CA VAL A 23 -6.85 6.83 -18.45
C VAL A 23 -6.95 5.64 -19.39
N GLN A 24 -6.14 5.59 -20.46
CA GLN A 24 -6.14 4.48 -21.40
C GLN A 24 -5.73 3.14 -20.76
N TYR A 25 -4.77 3.17 -19.84
CA TYR A 25 -4.40 2.00 -19.03
C TYR A 25 -5.56 1.58 -18.11
N ALA A 26 -6.08 2.52 -17.32
CA ALA A 26 -7.02 2.24 -16.24
C ALA A 26 -8.46 1.95 -16.72
N THR A 27 -8.79 2.24 -17.98
CA THR A 27 -10.10 1.93 -18.57
C THR A 27 -10.20 0.49 -19.12
N ASN A 28 -9.15 -0.32 -18.96
CA ASN A 28 -9.25 -1.76 -19.18
C ASN A 28 -10.38 -2.36 -18.29
N PRO A 29 -11.34 -3.14 -18.82
CA PRO A 29 -12.51 -3.61 -18.06
C PRO A 29 -12.24 -4.35 -16.74
N ILE A 30 -11.04 -4.89 -16.54
CA ILE A 30 -10.61 -5.52 -15.29
C ILE A 30 -10.31 -4.51 -14.16
N TYR A 31 -10.25 -3.21 -14.48
CA TYR A 31 -9.92 -2.14 -13.54
C TYR A 31 -11.11 -1.24 -13.16
N LEU A 32 -12.26 -1.48 -13.78
CA LEU A 32 -13.50 -0.78 -13.43
C LEU A 32 -13.93 -1.11 -12.01
N ASP A 33 -14.80 -0.26 -11.49
CA ASP A 33 -15.40 -0.40 -10.17
C ASP A 33 -16.08 -1.76 -10.02
N ASN A 34 -15.94 -2.34 -8.82
CA ASN A 34 -16.58 -3.58 -8.46
C ASN A 34 -18.01 -3.30 -7.97
N MET A 35 -18.90 -4.25 -8.19
CA MET A 35 -20.28 -4.21 -7.66
C MET A 35 -20.38 -4.82 -6.26
N ASP A 36 -19.27 -5.34 -5.72
CA ASP A 36 -19.14 -5.87 -4.36
C ASP A 36 -17.89 -5.28 -3.69
N TRP A 37 -17.81 -5.37 -2.37
CA TRP A 37 -16.70 -4.88 -1.57
C TRP A 37 -15.40 -5.65 -1.80
N VAL A 38 -15.50 -6.90 -2.24
CA VAL A 38 -14.37 -7.84 -2.35
C VAL A 38 -14.24 -8.41 -3.76
N ASN A 39 -13.01 -8.78 -4.14
CA ASN A 39 -12.78 -9.56 -5.36
C ASN A 39 -12.93 -11.06 -5.04
N ASP A 40 -13.86 -11.76 -5.69
CA ASP A 40 -14.04 -13.19 -5.44
C ASP A 40 -13.08 -14.06 -6.27
N ASP A 41 -11.91 -14.35 -5.70
CA ASP A 41 -10.91 -15.28 -6.24
C ASP A 41 -10.49 -14.93 -7.69
N ASN A 42 -10.45 -13.63 -8.00
CA ASN A 42 -10.08 -13.14 -9.32
C ASN A 42 -8.86 -12.22 -9.21
N PRO A 43 -7.63 -12.76 -9.34
CA PRO A 43 -6.40 -12.00 -9.17
C PRO A 43 -6.09 -11.06 -10.33
N TYR A 44 -6.99 -10.92 -11.30
CA TYR A 44 -6.81 -10.07 -12.47
C TYR A 44 -7.59 -8.76 -12.35
N ARG A 45 -8.53 -8.67 -11.40
CA ARG A 45 -9.36 -7.47 -11.18
C ARG A 45 -8.82 -6.63 -10.03
N ARG A 46 -8.65 -5.33 -10.28
CA ARG A 46 -8.10 -4.34 -9.33
C ARG A 46 -8.78 -3.01 -9.57
N GLN A 47 -9.60 -2.54 -8.63
CA GLN A 47 -10.43 -1.36 -8.82
C GLN A 47 -9.56 -0.08 -8.84
N LEU A 48 -9.49 0.59 -9.99
CA LEU A 48 -8.66 1.80 -10.18
C LEU A 48 -9.47 3.10 -10.20
N ARG A 49 -10.81 3.03 -10.13
CA ARG A 49 -11.72 4.18 -10.23
C ARG A 49 -11.39 5.10 -11.42
N PRO A 50 -11.32 4.57 -12.66
CA PRO A 50 -10.83 5.31 -13.82
C PRO A 50 -11.62 6.58 -14.16
N GLN A 51 -12.86 6.68 -13.69
CA GLN A 51 -13.71 7.86 -13.86
C GLN A 51 -13.15 9.13 -13.19
N ILE A 52 -12.29 9.00 -12.17
CA ILE A 52 -11.70 10.18 -11.49
C ILE A 52 -10.36 10.58 -12.09
N LEU A 53 -9.62 9.65 -12.70
CA LEU A 53 -8.27 9.88 -13.21
C LEU A 53 -8.12 11.04 -14.21
N PRO A 54 -9.10 11.36 -15.10
CA PRO A 54 -9.02 12.54 -15.94
C PRO A 54 -8.88 13.87 -15.18
N HIS A 55 -9.24 13.90 -13.90
CA HIS A 55 -9.28 15.10 -13.07
C HIS A 55 -8.03 15.31 -12.20
N LEU A 56 -7.11 14.34 -12.16
CA LEU A 56 -5.92 14.38 -11.29
C LEU A 56 -4.69 14.94 -12.00
N ASP A 57 -3.78 15.61 -11.29
CA ASP A 57 -2.56 16.16 -11.89
C ASP A 57 -1.33 15.27 -11.65
N PHE A 58 -0.96 14.46 -12.65
CA PHE A 58 0.16 13.51 -12.55
C PHE A 58 1.54 14.12 -12.89
N ASP A 59 1.63 15.37 -13.35
CA ASP A 59 2.88 15.99 -13.80
C ASP A 59 3.64 16.73 -12.67
N ARG A 60 3.37 16.33 -11.43
CA ARG A 60 3.97 16.91 -10.22
C ARG A 60 4.50 15.84 -9.28
N VAL A 61 5.34 16.25 -8.35
CA VAL A 61 5.73 15.43 -7.20
C VAL A 61 4.80 15.77 -6.05
N LEU A 62 4.18 14.76 -5.43
CA LEU A 62 3.43 15.01 -4.20
C LEU A 62 4.40 15.36 -3.06
N PRO A 63 4.15 16.42 -2.29
CA PRO A 63 4.91 16.68 -1.08
C PRO A 63 4.47 15.73 0.05
N ARG A 64 5.32 15.54 1.06
CA ARG A 64 5.10 14.57 2.16
C ARG A 64 3.75 14.75 2.86
N GLU A 65 3.30 15.97 3.05
CA GLU A 65 2.02 16.28 3.71
C GLU A 65 0.78 15.84 2.92
N ASN A 66 0.92 15.61 1.61
CA ASN A 66 -0.16 15.25 0.68
C ASN A 66 -0.05 13.80 0.15
N ILE A 67 0.97 13.03 0.53
CA ILE A 67 1.12 11.64 0.04
C ILE A 67 -0.03 10.70 0.43
N LEU A 68 -0.82 11.06 1.46
CA LEU A 68 -2.01 10.33 1.89
C LEU A 68 -3.33 10.86 1.29
N ASP A 69 -3.27 11.90 0.47
CA ASP A 69 -4.42 12.44 -0.27
C ASP A 69 -4.91 11.44 -1.33
N TYR A 70 -6.07 11.71 -1.93
CA TYR A 70 -6.68 10.77 -2.88
C TYR A 70 -5.77 10.46 -4.08
N GLU A 71 -5.04 11.47 -4.59
CA GLU A 71 -4.13 11.26 -5.71
C GLU A 71 -2.99 10.30 -5.36
N GLY A 72 -2.50 10.32 -4.11
CA GLY A 72 -1.54 9.35 -3.61
C GLY A 72 -2.09 7.93 -3.66
N LEU A 73 -3.30 7.72 -3.13
CA LEU A 73 -3.97 6.41 -3.15
C LEU A 73 -4.20 5.91 -4.59
N ALA A 74 -4.68 6.79 -5.47
CA ALA A 74 -4.95 6.45 -6.87
C ALA A 74 -3.67 6.01 -7.59
N VAL A 75 -2.56 6.73 -7.39
CA VAL A 75 -1.27 6.38 -8.00
C VAL A 75 -0.69 5.10 -7.40
N GLN A 76 -0.82 4.86 -6.10
CA GLN A 76 -0.36 3.60 -5.52
C GLN A 76 -1.13 2.39 -6.07
N ARG A 77 -2.46 2.50 -6.25
CA ARG A 77 -3.29 1.46 -6.89
C ARG A 77 -2.87 1.19 -8.35
N LEU A 78 -2.58 2.25 -9.10
CA LEU A 78 -2.05 2.15 -10.46
C LEU A 78 -0.71 1.41 -10.48
N LEU A 79 0.25 1.85 -9.65
CA LEU A 79 1.59 1.28 -9.57
C LEU A 79 1.57 -0.21 -9.19
N THR A 80 0.80 -0.60 -8.16
CA THR A 80 0.66 -2.01 -7.78
C THR A 80 0.19 -2.86 -8.96
N SER A 81 -0.83 -2.39 -9.68
CA SER A 81 -1.36 -3.10 -10.86
C SER A 81 -0.33 -3.22 -11.99
N ILE A 82 0.52 -2.21 -12.18
CA ILE A 82 1.59 -2.20 -13.20
C ILE A 82 2.69 -3.19 -12.82
N TYR A 83 3.17 -3.13 -11.58
CA TYR A 83 4.25 -4.01 -11.10
C TYR A 83 3.86 -5.48 -11.11
N GLU A 84 2.63 -5.78 -10.74
CA GLU A 84 2.09 -7.13 -10.66
C GLU A 84 1.80 -7.76 -12.02
N ALA A 85 1.85 -7.00 -13.12
CA ALA A 85 1.79 -7.57 -14.47
C ALA A 85 3.01 -8.47 -14.79
N ASP A 86 4.08 -8.38 -13.99
CA ASP A 86 5.24 -9.28 -14.05
C ASP A 86 5.12 -10.50 -13.12
N LEU A 87 4.15 -10.50 -12.19
CA LEU A 87 3.94 -11.60 -11.24
C LEU A 87 2.92 -12.59 -11.81
N MET A 88 3.09 -13.85 -11.46
CA MET A 88 2.21 -14.94 -11.93
C MET A 88 1.16 -15.28 -10.88
N PHE A 89 -0.10 -14.99 -11.21
CA PHE A 89 -1.26 -15.31 -10.36
C PHE A 89 -2.22 -16.26 -11.07
N LEU A 90 -2.71 -17.24 -10.32
CA LEU A 90 -3.79 -18.13 -10.72
C LEU A 90 -4.87 -18.13 -9.62
N PRO A 91 -6.17 -18.14 -9.97
CA PRO A 91 -7.24 -18.29 -9.00
C PRO A 91 -7.07 -19.58 -8.19
N LYS A 92 -7.37 -19.54 -6.89
CA LYS A 92 -7.39 -20.71 -6.01
C LYS A 92 -8.37 -21.78 -6.54
N ASN A 93 -9.50 -21.37 -7.12
CA ASN A 93 -10.50 -22.29 -7.68
C ASN A 93 -10.30 -22.60 -9.17
N GLY A 94 -9.14 -22.24 -9.74
CA GLY A 94 -8.78 -22.55 -11.12
C GLY A 94 -9.22 -21.51 -12.15
N LEU A 95 -8.64 -21.63 -13.35
CA LEU A 95 -8.63 -20.58 -14.37
C LEU A 95 -9.85 -20.57 -15.32
N LYS A 96 -10.66 -21.64 -15.29
CA LYS A 96 -11.66 -21.95 -16.33
C LYS A 96 -12.58 -20.77 -16.66
N ASP A 97 -13.14 -20.11 -15.64
CA ASP A 97 -14.12 -19.03 -15.82
C ASP A 97 -13.48 -17.62 -15.78
N LYS A 98 -12.16 -17.55 -15.61
CA LYS A 98 -11.38 -16.30 -15.47
C LYS A 98 -10.37 -16.09 -16.61
N TRP A 99 -10.45 -16.91 -17.65
CA TRP A 99 -9.54 -16.86 -18.81
C TRP A 99 -9.56 -15.53 -19.57
N ALA A 100 -10.73 -14.88 -19.67
CA ALA A 100 -10.85 -13.58 -20.32
C ALA A 100 -10.07 -12.50 -19.55
N ASP A 101 -10.27 -12.43 -18.24
CA ASP A 101 -9.57 -11.48 -17.36
C ASP A 101 -8.06 -11.77 -17.32
N PHE A 102 -7.67 -13.05 -17.23
CA PHE A 102 -6.27 -13.49 -17.34
C PHE A 102 -5.59 -12.94 -18.60
N LYS A 103 -6.23 -13.09 -19.77
CA LYS A 103 -5.69 -12.58 -21.02
C LYS A 103 -5.73 -11.06 -21.12
N SER A 104 -6.67 -10.41 -20.43
CA SER A 104 -6.73 -8.94 -20.40
C SER A 104 -5.56 -8.37 -19.61
N PHE A 105 -5.32 -8.93 -18.41
CA PHE A 105 -4.24 -8.52 -17.51
C PHE A 105 -2.86 -8.85 -18.10
N TYR A 106 -2.66 -10.09 -18.56
CA TYR A 106 -1.40 -10.52 -19.19
C TYR A 106 -1.35 -10.26 -20.71
N SER A 107 -1.85 -9.11 -21.16
CA SER A 107 -1.76 -8.69 -22.57
C SER A 107 -0.55 -7.78 -22.84
N SER A 108 -0.05 -7.79 -24.08
CA SER A 108 1.00 -6.85 -24.51
C SER A 108 0.55 -5.41 -24.39
N SER A 109 -0.74 -5.13 -24.63
CA SER A 109 -1.31 -3.79 -24.53
C SER A 109 -1.33 -3.30 -23.09
N ASN A 110 -1.79 -4.13 -22.14
CA ASN A 110 -1.83 -3.78 -20.71
C ASN A 110 -0.42 -3.47 -20.19
N ARG A 111 0.55 -4.35 -20.47
CA ARG A 111 1.96 -4.16 -20.10
C ARG A 111 2.55 -2.89 -20.73
N ALA A 112 2.37 -2.68 -22.03
CA ALA A 112 2.96 -1.53 -22.70
C ALA A 112 2.39 -0.20 -22.18
N LEU A 113 1.08 -0.12 -21.97
CA LEU A 113 0.42 1.08 -21.42
C LEU A 113 0.92 1.38 -20.00
N GLY A 114 0.96 0.37 -19.13
CA GLY A 114 1.47 0.52 -17.76
C GLY A 114 2.93 0.96 -17.72
N GLU A 115 3.81 0.32 -18.50
CA GLU A 115 5.24 0.68 -18.53
C GLU A 115 5.50 2.07 -19.11
N MET A 116 4.67 2.56 -20.05
CA MET A 116 4.82 3.91 -20.61
C MET A 116 4.57 5.02 -19.58
N ILE A 117 3.66 4.82 -18.63
CA ILE A 117 3.31 5.81 -17.61
C ILE A 117 4.08 5.63 -16.30
N ARG A 118 4.65 4.44 -16.07
CA ARG A 118 5.32 4.07 -14.82
C ARG A 118 6.38 5.08 -14.35
N PRO A 119 7.32 5.59 -15.17
CA PRO A 119 8.33 6.53 -14.69
C PRO A 119 7.75 7.82 -14.10
N SER A 120 6.68 8.34 -14.70
CA SER A 120 5.99 9.53 -14.19
C SER A 120 5.23 9.23 -12.88
N LEU A 121 4.58 8.07 -12.80
CA LEU A 121 3.88 7.64 -11.58
C LEU A 121 4.85 7.37 -10.41
N GLU A 122 6.01 6.77 -10.68
CA GLU A 122 7.09 6.60 -9.71
C GLU A 122 7.61 7.94 -9.20
N ARG A 123 7.83 8.91 -10.12
CA ARG A 123 8.24 10.26 -9.75
C ARG A 123 7.19 10.96 -8.88
N PHE A 124 5.92 10.80 -9.23
CA PHE A 124 4.79 11.33 -8.47
C PHE A 124 4.74 10.75 -7.05
N ALA A 125 4.84 9.42 -6.93
CA ALA A 125 4.65 8.68 -5.68
C ALA A 125 5.86 8.73 -4.73
N PHE A 126 7.08 8.66 -5.26
CA PHE A 126 8.31 8.53 -4.47
C PHE A 126 9.21 9.77 -4.52
N GLY A 127 8.90 10.76 -5.37
CA GLY A 127 9.72 11.96 -5.51
C GLY A 127 9.83 12.81 -4.24
N PHE A 128 8.89 12.67 -3.30
CA PHE A 128 8.97 13.36 -1.99
C PHE A 128 10.20 12.93 -1.18
N LEU A 129 10.67 11.69 -1.37
CA LEU A 129 11.83 11.14 -0.67
C LEU A 129 13.13 11.91 -0.98
N ASP A 130 13.21 12.56 -2.15
CA ASP A 130 14.34 13.45 -2.50
C ASP A 130 14.50 14.62 -1.52
N GLN A 131 13.41 15.07 -0.90
CA GLN A 131 13.41 16.21 0.03
C GLN A 131 13.47 15.77 1.49
N GLU A 132 13.04 14.54 1.79
CA GLU A 132 12.94 14.01 3.15
C GLU A 132 14.18 13.26 3.60
N VAL A 133 14.98 12.73 2.68
CA VAL A 133 16.16 11.92 2.98
C VAL A 133 17.42 12.63 2.48
N GLU A 134 18.21 13.16 3.41
CA GLU A 134 19.49 13.82 3.12
C GLU A 134 20.66 12.94 3.56
N VAL A 135 21.27 12.24 2.61
CA VAL A 135 22.53 11.53 2.84
C VAL A 135 23.70 12.47 2.62
N SER A 136 24.05 13.22 3.66
CA SER A 136 25.17 14.17 3.63
C SER A 136 26.49 13.52 4.06
N GLY A 137 27.60 14.20 3.77
CA GLY A 137 28.94 13.80 4.21
C GLY A 137 29.72 12.94 3.22
N THR A 138 30.98 12.66 3.57
CA THR A 138 31.80 11.67 2.87
C THR A 138 31.62 10.34 3.58
N TRP A 139 31.29 9.30 2.83
CA TRP A 139 31.09 7.96 3.37
C TRP A 139 32.26 7.06 3.02
N THR A 140 32.69 6.29 4.01
CA THR A 140 33.64 5.19 3.90
C THR A 140 33.00 3.92 4.42
N LYS A 141 33.51 2.75 4.03
CA LYS A 141 33.08 1.46 4.59
C LYS A 141 33.01 1.45 6.12
N LYS A 142 33.99 2.08 6.79
CA LYS A 142 34.02 2.17 8.26
C LYS A 142 32.87 3.01 8.82
N GLU A 143 32.52 4.11 8.16
CA GLU A 143 31.40 4.96 8.57
C GLU A 143 30.06 4.25 8.37
N LEU A 144 29.90 3.51 7.26
CA LEU A 144 28.72 2.67 7.02
C LEU A 144 28.54 1.62 8.12
N GLU A 145 29.60 0.87 8.45
CA GLU A 145 29.55 -0.10 9.55
C GLU A 145 29.22 0.55 10.90
N THR A 146 29.77 1.73 11.16
CA THR A 146 29.48 2.49 12.39
C THR A 146 28.02 2.92 12.45
N TYR A 147 27.49 3.42 11.32
CA TYR A 147 26.10 3.82 11.19
C TYR A 147 25.15 2.65 11.47
N PHE A 148 25.33 1.51 10.79
CA PHE A 148 24.49 0.33 11.00
C PHE A 148 24.58 -0.27 12.40
N ARG A 149 25.78 -0.31 13.02
CA ARG A 149 25.91 -0.73 14.42
C ARG A 149 25.14 0.18 15.36
N SER A 150 25.20 1.50 15.15
CA SER A 150 24.46 2.47 15.97
C SER A 150 22.94 2.30 15.88
N LEU A 151 22.43 1.71 14.78
CA LEU A 151 21.01 1.43 14.56
C LEU A 151 20.55 0.11 15.21
N ALA A 152 21.45 -0.87 15.29
CA ALA A 152 21.22 -2.11 16.03
C ALA A 152 21.24 -1.89 17.56
N ASP A 153 21.99 -0.91 18.03
CA ASP A 153 22.06 -0.54 19.46
C ASP A 153 20.89 0.33 19.93
N ARG A 154 19.98 0.75 19.03
CA ARG A 154 18.78 1.50 19.43
C ARG A 154 17.84 0.59 20.21
N ASP A 155 17.30 1.10 21.31
CA ASP A 155 16.26 0.42 22.08
C ASP A 155 14.98 0.31 21.25
N ARG A 156 14.60 -0.93 20.91
CA ARG A 156 13.45 -1.27 20.07
C ARG A 156 12.35 -1.98 20.88
N ASP A 157 12.37 -1.86 22.21
CA ASP A 157 11.36 -2.44 23.10
C ASP A 157 10.02 -1.69 23.07
N GLN A 158 9.91 -0.61 22.28
CA GLN A 158 8.67 0.17 22.18
C GLN A 158 7.72 -0.44 21.15
N PRO A 159 6.42 -0.60 21.49
CA PRO A 159 5.44 -1.07 20.54
C PRO A 159 5.22 -0.06 19.42
N SER A 160 4.95 -0.55 18.21
CA SER A 160 4.58 0.26 17.04
C SER A 160 3.24 0.98 17.27
N ARG A 161 2.95 2.01 16.47
CA ARG A 161 1.66 2.71 16.54
C ARG A 161 0.51 1.77 16.16
N ALA A 162 0.73 0.86 15.22
CA ALA A 162 -0.22 -0.17 14.84
C ALA A 162 -0.52 -1.12 16.00
N GLU A 163 0.50 -1.63 16.70
CA GLU A 163 0.32 -2.47 17.88
C GLU A 163 -0.46 -1.74 18.97
N VAL A 164 -0.11 -0.47 19.23
CA VAL A 164 -0.84 0.38 20.19
C VAL A 164 -2.29 0.62 19.77
N ALA A 165 -2.54 0.85 18.48
CA ALA A 165 -3.88 1.07 17.94
C ALA A 165 -4.75 -0.19 18.07
N ILE A 166 -4.22 -1.38 17.72
CA ILE A 166 -4.91 -2.66 17.87
C ILE A 166 -5.17 -2.95 19.35
N GLY A 167 -4.20 -2.73 20.22
CA GLY A 167 -4.35 -2.95 21.67
C GLY A 167 -5.40 -2.05 22.32
N LYS A 168 -5.59 -0.82 21.83
CA LYS A 168 -6.57 0.14 22.34
C LYS A 168 -7.91 0.13 21.59
N SER A 169 -8.01 -0.64 20.52
CA SER A 169 -9.19 -0.61 19.66
C SER A 169 -10.44 -1.07 20.40
N THR A 170 -11.58 -0.47 20.06
CA THR A 170 -12.89 -0.91 20.56
C THR A 170 -13.27 -2.31 20.08
N ASP A 171 -12.65 -2.77 18.99
CA ASP A 171 -12.77 -4.12 18.44
C ASP A 171 -11.38 -4.61 17.99
N ARG A 172 -10.65 -5.22 18.93
CA ARG A 172 -9.26 -5.66 18.75
C ARG A 172 -9.11 -6.69 17.64
N GLU A 173 -10.07 -7.62 17.52
CA GLU A 173 -10.04 -8.64 16.47
C GLU A 173 -10.25 -8.02 15.09
N ARG A 174 -11.20 -7.09 14.94
CA ARG A 174 -11.38 -6.35 13.68
C ARG A 174 -10.13 -5.56 13.32
N ALA A 175 -9.52 -4.86 14.28
CA ALA A 175 -8.31 -4.10 14.03
C ALA A 175 -7.14 -5.00 13.60
N ALA A 176 -6.96 -6.15 14.26
CA ALA A 176 -5.93 -7.12 13.89
C ALA A 176 -6.20 -7.79 12.52
N ARG A 177 -7.46 -8.08 12.17
CA ARG A 177 -7.83 -8.53 10.82
C ARG A 177 -7.52 -7.45 9.78
N MET A 178 -7.86 -6.19 10.06
CA MET A 178 -7.54 -5.05 9.19
C MET A 178 -6.03 -4.87 9.02
N TRP A 179 -5.23 -5.16 10.04
CA TRP A 179 -3.77 -5.15 9.98
C TRP A 179 -3.23 -6.25 9.07
N LEU A 180 -3.66 -7.50 9.29
CA LEU A 180 -3.20 -8.65 8.51
C LEU A 180 -3.45 -8.50 7.01
N ILE A 181 -4.63 -7.99 6.59
CA ILE A 181 -4.92 -7.83 5.16
C ILE A 181 -4.01 -6.80 4.48
N GLN A 182 -3.37 -5.87 5.21
CA GLN A 182 -2.44 -4.91 4.61
C GLN A 182 -1.19 -5.57 4.03
N PHE A 183 -0.78 -6.71 4.59
CA PHE A 183 0.37 -7.47 4.12
C PHE A 183 0.04 -8.46 3.01
N ALA A 184 -1.24 -8.62 2.63
CA ALA A 184 -1.64 -9.62 1.65
C ALA A 184 -0.93 -9.46 0.28
N PRO A 185 -0.75 -8.26 -0.30
CA PRO A 185 0.02 -8.12 -1.56
C PRO A 185 1.48 -8.57 -1.42
N ASP A 186 2.10 -8.28 -0.27
CA ASP A 186 3.49 -8.57 0.01
C ASP A 186 3.68 -10.05 0.38
N PHE A 187 3.15 -10.49 1.52
CA PHE A 187 3.43 -11.81 2.09
C PHE A 187 2.81 -12.95 1.28
N LEU A 188 1.70 -12.76 0.56
CA LEU A 188 1.20 -13.81 -0.36
C LEU A 188 2.04 -13.93 -1.64
N SER A 189 2.85 -12.91 -1.96
CA SER A 189 3.78 -12.87 -3.08
C SER A 189 5.24 -12.75 -2.61
N GLU A 190 5.53 -13.19 -1.40
CA GLU A 190 6.76 -12.88 -0.67
C GLU A 190 8.03 -13.18 -1.47
N ALA A 191 9.02 -12.30 -1.29
CA ALA A 191 10.28 -12.24 -2.03
C ALA A 191 10.17 -12.07 -3.56
N SER A 192 8.97 -11.90 -4.14
CA SER A 192 8.83 -11.59 -5.57
C SER A 192 9.49 -10.27 -5.99
N PRO A 193 9.41 -9.17 -5.20
CA PRO A 193 10.19 -7.97 -5.49
C PRO A 193 11.70 -8.22 -5.43
N MET A 194 12.17 -9.01 -4.44
CA MET A 194 13.59 -9.35 -4.25
C MET A 194 14.14 -10.19 -5.41
N MET A 195 13.31 -11.11 -5.93
CA MET A 195 13.66 -11.98 -7.05
C MET A 195 14.12 -11.18 -8.28
N ARG A 196 13.66 -9.94 -8.47
CA ARG A 196 14.05 -9.09 -9.60
C ARG A 196 15.56 -8.82 -9.64
N ASN A 197 16.23 -8.77 -8.48
CA ASN A 197 17.65 -8.47 -8.36
C ASN A 197 18.57 -9.68 -8.53
N VAL A 198 18.04 -10.90 -8.65
CA VAL A 198 18.86 -12.09 -8.96
C VAL A 198 18.87 -12.44 -10.45
N LEU A 199 18.11 -11.73 -11.29
CA LEU A 199 18.23 -11.84 -12.74
C LEU A 199 19.50 -11.12 -13.22
N GLY A 200 20.21 -11.73 -14.16
CA GLY A 200 21.40 -11.14 -14.79
C GLY A 200 22.69 -11.87 -14.43
N TYR A 201 23.80 -11.13 -14.48
CA TYR A 201 25.15 -11.67 -14.29
C TYR A 201 26.02 -10.64 -13.56
N TYR A 202 26.22 -10.84 -12.26
CA TYR A 202 27.14 -10.04 -11.46
C TYR A 202 27.98 -10.93 -10.53
N GLY A 203 28.64 -10.33 -9.53
CA GLY A 203 29.59 -11.00 -8.66
C GLY A 203 28.96 -11.97 -7.65
N PRO A 204 29.76 -12.50 -6.71
CA PRO A 204 29.31 -13.45 -5.68
C PRO A 204 28.09 -12.99 -4.86
N ALA A 205 27.90 -11.67 -4.71
CA ALA A 205 26.73 -11.06 -4.11
C ALA A 205 25.40 -11.57 -4.70
N GLN A 206 25.37 -11.96 -5.98
CA GLN A 206 24.19 -12.52 -6.63
C GLN A 206 23.76 -13.83 -5.98
N SER A 207 24.73 -14.70 -5.69
CA SER A 207 24.47 -15.97 -5.02
C SER A 207 24.11 -15.78 -3.56
N GLU A 208 24.70 -14.79 -2.87
CA GLU A 208 24.33 -14.48 -1.47
C GLU A 208 22.91 -13.93 -1.37
N TRP A 209 22.50 -13.05 -2.29
CA TRP A 209 21.12 -12.61 -2.40
C TRP A 209 20.18 -13.80 -2.67
N PHE A 210 20.56 -14.69 -3.60
CA PHE A 210 19.72 -15.83 -3.96
C PHE A 210 19.53 -16.82 -2.80
N LYS A 211 20.47 -16.93 -1.86
CA LYS A 211 20.28 -17.76 -0.65
C LYS A 211 19.14 -17.24 0.21
N ILE A 212 19.04 -15.93 0.42
CA ILE A 212 17.92 -15.33 1.18
C ILE A 212 16.60 -15.71 0.50
N ILE A 213 16.50 -15.55 -0.82
CA ILE A 213 15.30 -15.94 -1.59
C ILE A 213 14.96 -17.43 -1.46
N ILE A 214 15.96 -18.32 -1.43
CA ILE A 214 15.71 -19.77 -1.26
C ILE A 214 15.00 -20.02 0.07
N ASP A 215 15.41 -19.34 1.13
CA ASP A 215 14.79 -19.45 2.45
C ASP A 215 13.35 -18.92 2.40
N GLU A 216 13.11 -17.73 1.83
CA GLU A 216 11.75 -17.17 1.65
C GLU A 216 10.80 -18.07 0.84
N TYR A 217 11.38 -18.81 -0.12
CA TYR A 217 10.64 -19.78 -0.94
C TYR A 217 10.49 -21.14 -0.25
N GLY A 218 10.79 -21.26 1.04
CA GLY A 218 10.66 -22.48 1.81
C GLY A 218 11.54 -23.60 1.28
N TYR A 219 12.73 -23.28 0.78
CA TYR A 219 13.63 -24.21 0.10
C TYR A 219 12.99 -24.90 -1.14
N GLY A 220 11.98 -24.26 -1.74
CA GLY A 220 11.21 -24.81 -2.88
C GLY A 220 10.16 -25.85 -2.47
N VAL A 221 9.88 -26.02 -1.18
CA VAL A 221 8.80 -26.86 -0.65
C VAL A 221 7.59 -25.98 -0.37
N HIS A 222 6.46 -26.27 -1.02
CA HIS A 222 5.26 -25.41 -0.92
C HIS A 222 4.75 -25.25 0.52
N ASP A 223 4.74 -26.34 1.29
CA ASP A 223 4.19 -26.36 2.66
C ASP A 223 5.01 -25.51 3.66
N THR A 224 6.27 -25.20 3.32
CA THR A 224 7.17 -24.34 4.11
C THR A 224 7.49 -23.03 3.40
N LYS A 225 6.89 -22.77 2.23
CA LYS A 225 7.01 -21.45 1.59
C LYS A 225 6.35 -20.44 2.51
N HIS A 226 7.03 -19.34 2.84
CA HIS A 226 6.54 -18.37 3.81
C HIS A 226 5.16 -17.79 3.42
N SER A 227 4.92 -17.53 2.13
CA SER A 227 3.58 -17.17 1.66
C SER A 227 2.49 -18.19 2.01
N HIS A 228 2.78 -19.50 1.99
CA HIS A 228 1.82 -20.54 2.42
C HIS A 228 1.62 -20.52 3.94
N LEU A 229 2.66 -20.23 4.73
CA LEU A 229 2.51 -20.02 6.17
C LEU A 229 1.60 -18.83 6.44
N PHE A 230 1.74 -17.72 5.69
CA PHE A 230 0.85 -16.58 5.82
C PHE A 230 -0.59 -16.88 5.38
N GLU A 231 -0.80 -17.77 4.40
CA GLU A 231 -2.14 -18.28 4.09
C GLU A 231 -2.79 -18.96 5.31
N LYS A 232 -2.02 -19.75 6.07
CA LYS A 232 -2.52 -20.37 7.31
C LYS A 232 -2.86 -19.31 8.35
N THR A 233 -2.00 -18.31 8.56
CA THR A 233 -2.27 -17.17 9.45
C THR A 233 -3.59 -16.47 9.12
N LEU A 234 -3.80 -16.10 7.85
CA LEU A 234 -5.05 -15.46 7.41
C LEU A 234 -6.26 -16.39 7.64
N ALA A 235 -6.16 -17.64 7.21
CA ALA A 235 -7.25 -18.60 7.32
C ALA A 235 -7.65 -18.89 8.78
N SER A 236 -6.68 -18.93 9.70
CA SER A 236 -6.92 -19.25 11.11
C SER A 236 -7.78 -18.19 11.82
N VAL A 237 -7.74 -16.95 11.36
CA VAL A 237 -8.57 -15.83 11.89
C VAL A 237 -9.78 -15.51 11.01
N GLY A 238 -10.13 -16.41 10.08
CA GLY A 238 -11.31 -16.31 9.22
C GLY A 238 -11.16 -15.38 8.01
N LEU A 239 -9.94 -15.02 7.62
CA LEU A 239 -9.66 -14.27 6.40
C LEU A 239 -9.45 -15.19 5.20
N ARG A 240 -9.73 -14.69 4.01
CA ARG A 240 -9.43 -15.36 2.74
C ARG A 240 -8.00 -15.11 2.31
N THR A 241 -7.50 -15.99 1.46
CA THR A 241 -6.09 -16.04 1.04
C THR A 241 -5.89 -15.83 -0.46
N ASP A 242 -6.94 -15.56 -1.22
CA ASP A 242 -6.85 -15.21 -2.63
C ASP A 242 -6.51 -13.73 -2.81
N VAL A 243 -5.57 -13.45 -3.71
CA VAL A 243 -5.18 -12.09 -4.07
C VAL A 243 -6.11 -11.56 -5.17
N HIS A 244 -6.61 -10.32 -5.16
CA HIS A 244 -6.65 -9.37 -4.05
C HIS A 244 -8.06 -9.26 -3.50
N HIS A 245 -8.49 -10.26 -2.71
CA HIS A 245 -9.84 -10.28 -2.13
C HIS A 245 -10.19 -8.96 -1.45
N TYR A 246 -9.22 -8.40 -0.72
CA TYR A 246 -9.36 -7.20 0.10
C TYR A 246 -8.88 -5.89 -0.57
N TRP A 247 -8.80 -5.83 -1.91
CA TRP A 247 -8.24 -4.66 -2.62
C TRP A 247 -8.78 -3.30 -2.15
N GLN A 248 -10.08 -3.21 -1.90
CA GLN A 248 -10.73 -1.99 -1.44
C GLN A 248 -10.39 -1.60 0.01
N TYR A 249 -9.70 -2.44 0.75
CA TYR A 249 -9.30 -2.22 2.13
C TYR A 249 -7.79 -2.07 2.29
N TYR A 250 -7.03 -2.13 1.20
CA TYR A 250 -5.61 -1.78 1.23
C TYR A 250 -5.45 -0.27 1.41
N LEU A 251 -4.70 0.10 2.43
CA LEU A 251 -4.38 1.50 2.71
C LEU A 251 -3.37 2.03 1.70
N ASN A 252 -3.42 3.35 1.47
CA ASN A 252 -2.49 4.05 0.59
C ASN A 252 -1.03 3.72 0.97
N SER A 253 -0.73 3.86 2.26
CA SER A 253 0.61 3.62 2.80
C SER A 253 1.06 2.16 2.72
N SER A 254 0.15 1.18 2.85
CA SER A 254 0.46 -0.24 2.68
C SER A 254 0.83 -0.56 1.24
N LEU A 255 0.08 0.00 0.27
CA LEU A 255 0.43 -0.10 -1.14
C LEU A 255 1.76 0.60 -1.43
N MET A 256 2.01 1.78 -0.84
CA MET A 256 3.27 2.51 -0.97
C MET A 256 4.47 1.67 -0.49
N MET A 257 4.34 1.00 0.65
CA MET A 257 5.38 0.13 1.19
C MET A 257 5.72 -1.03 0.24
N ASN A 258 4.71 -1.76 -0.22
CA ASN A 258 4.88 -2.85 -1.19
C ASN A 258 5.46 -2.35 -2.52
N ASN A 259 4.92 -1.24 -3.04
CA ASN A 259 5.33 -0.66 -4.31
C ASN A 259 6.77 -0.13 -4.28
N TYR A 260 7.26 0.29 -3.11
CA TYR A 260 8.64 0.76 -2.96
C TYR A 260 9.66 -0.35 -3.27
N PHE A 261 9.44 -1.59 -2.82
CA PHE A 261 10.33 -2.70 -3.19
C PHE A 261 10.22 -3.08 -4.66
N HIS A 262 9.04 -3.00 -5.26
CA HIS A 262 8.90 -3.18 -6.71
C HIS A 262 9.61 -2.09 -7.51
N TYR A 263 9.52 -0.84 -7.08
CA TYR A 263 10.23 0.30 -7.65
C TYR A 263 11.74 0.06 -7.64
N LEU A 264 12.31 -0.27 -6.47
CA LEU A 264 13.75 -0.56 -6.34
C LEU A 264 14.17 -1.79 -7.14
N GLY A 265 13.34 -2.83 -7.19
CA GLY A 265 13.66 -4.10 -7.85
C GLY A 265 13.55 -4.05 -9.37
N LYS A 266 12.66 -3.22 -9.93
CA LYS A 266 12.54 -3.04 -11.39
C LYS A 266 13.56 -2.06 -11.96
N ASN A 267 13.98 -1.08 -11.17
CA ASN A 267 14.89 -0.02 -11.59
C ASN A 267 16.30 -0.32 -11.04
N HIS A 268 17.12 -1.07 -11.79
CA HIS A 268 18.42 -1.53 -11.31
C HIS A 268 19.46 -0.41 -11.10
N GLU A 269 19.20 0.81 -11.56
CA GLU A 269 19.94 2.00 -11.12
C GLU A 269 19.79 2.28 -9.61
N LEU A 270 18.74 1.73 -8.99
CA LEU A 270 18.43 1.81 -7.56
C LEU A 270 18.84 0.54 -6.79
N PHE A 271 19.56 -0.38 -7.43
CA PHE A 271 19.97 -1.66 -6.83
C PHE A 271 20.61 -1.48 -5.45
N PHE A 272 21.49 -0.49 -5.29
CA PHE A 272 22.15 -0.21 -4.02
C PHE A 272 21.20 0.36 -2.95
N ARG A 273 20.14 1.07 -3.34
CA ARG A 273 19.07 1.43 -2.41
C ARG A 273 18.31 0.21 -1.93
N TYR A 274 18.05 -0.75 -2.81
CA TYR A 274 17.42 -2.01 -2.40
C TYR A 274 18.27 -2.70 -1.33
N ILE A 275 19.58 -2.82 -1.55
CA ILE A 275 20.51 -3.38 -0.55
C ILE A 275 20.34 -2.73 0.84
N GLY A 276 20.23 -1.39 0.88
CA GLY A 276 19.99 -0.66 2.11
C GLY A 276 18.64 -0.94 2.76
N ALA A 277 17.57 -0.93 1.96
CA ALA A 277 16.21 -1.23 2.41
C ALA A 277 16.08 -2.68 2.91
N LEU A 278 16.72 -3.63 2.24
CA LEU A 278 16.83 -5.03 2.67
C LEU A 278 17.52 -5.13 4.02
N TYR A 279 18.61 -4.39 4.23
CA TYR A 279 19.27 -4.40 5.53
C TYR A 279 18.35 -3.85 6.64
N TYR A 280 17.54 -2.82 6.35
CA TYR A 280 16.52 -2.36 7.30
C TYR A 280 15.54 -3.48 7.65
N THR A 281 14.93 -4.14 6.66
CA THR A 281 13.96 -5.22 6.89
C THR A 281 14.59 -6.33 7.70
N GLU A 282 15.71 -6.91 7.24
CA GLU A 282 16.37 -8.03 7.91
C GLU A 282 16.81 -7.70 9.34
N SER A 283 17.22 -6.45 9.58
CA SER A 283 17.65 -6.02 10.91
C SER A 283 16.48 -5.78 11.88
N THR A 284 15.24 -5.62 11.39
CA THR A 284 14.05 -5.31 12.19
C THR A 284 13.02 -6.45 12.20
N LEU A 285 13.15 -7.42 11.28
CA LEU A 285 12.17 -8.47 11.02
C LEU A 285 11.95 -9.39 12.21
N VAL A 286 13.02 -9.81 12.91
CA VAL A 286 12.93 -10.64 14.12
C VAL A 286 12.02 -10.00 15.17
N GLU A 287 12.19 -8.71 15.42
CA GLU A 287 11.45 -7.98 16.46
C GLU A 287 10.00 -7.73 16.01
N PHE A 288 9.79 -7.37 14.74
CA PHE A 288 8.47 -7.26 14.12
C PHE A 288 7.70 -8.58 14.22
N CYS A 289 8.32 -9.68 13.84
CA CYS A 289 7.70 -10.99 13.83
C CYS A 289 7.42 -11.51 15.25
N GLN A 290 8.34 -11.33 16.19
CA GLN A 290 8.10 -11.69 17.58
C GLN A 290 6.88 -10.93 18.14
N ARG A 291 6.83 -9.59 17.97
CA ARG A 291 5.69 -8.80 18.43
C ARG A 291 4.40 -9.11 17.68
N GLY A 292 4.48 -9.41 16.39
CA GLY A 292 3.34 -9.84 15.58
C GLY A 292 2.74 -11.15 16.09
N ALA A 293 3.59 -12.15 16.37
CA ALA A 293 3.15 -13.41 16.97
C ALA A 293 2.51 -13.20 18.35
N ASP A 294 3.14 -12.39 19.21
CA ASP A 294 2.63 -12.08 20.54
C ASP A 294 1.29 -11.34 20.48
N LEU A 295 1.17 -10.34 19.59
CA LEU A 295 -0.06 -9.57 19.37
C LEU A 295 -1.21 -10.47 18.90
N LEU A 296 -0.98 -11.31 17.89
CA LEU A 296 -2.01 -12.19 17.35
C LEU A 296 -2.44 -13.24 18.39
N THR A 297 -1.49 -13.76 19.16
CA THR A 297 -1.78 -14.68 20.26
C THR A 297 -2.59 -14.00 21.36
N ASP A 298 -2.29 -12.74 21.70
CA ASP A 298 -3.07 -11.99 22.70
C ASP A 298 -4.48 -11.64 22.21
N VAL A 299 -4.65 -11.36 20.91
CA VAL A 299 -5.96 -10.98 20.34
C VAL A 299 -6.85 -12.19 20.07
N PHE A 300 -6.33 -13.25 19.46
CA PHE A 300 -7.11 -14.41 18.99
C PHE A 300 -6.88 -15.68 19.80
N GLY A 301 -5.94 -15.67 20.76
CA GLY A 301 -5.62 -16.85 21.56
C GLY A 301 -5.02 -17.99 20.72
N PRO A 302 -5.28 -19.26 21.09
CA PRO A 302 -4.68 -20.43 20.44
C PRO A 302 -5.20 -20.71 19.02
N GLU A 303 -6.17 -19.93 18.52
CA GLU A 303 -6.71 -20.06 17.16
C GLU A 303 -5.87 -19.32 16.12
N ALA A 304 -5.00 -18.38 16.54
CA ALA A 304 -4.05 -17.74 15.64
C ALA A 304 -2.92 -18.71 15.25
N ASP A 305 -2.77 -18.96 13.95
CA ASP A 305 -1.57 -19.58 13.40
C ASP A 305 -0.52 -18.49 13.19
N THR A 306 0.52 -18.52 14.03
CA THR A 306 1.63 -17.57 14.00
C THR A 306 2.90 -18.16 13.42
N GLU A 307 2.83 -19.34 12.76
CA GLU A 307 3.99 -20.06 12.23
C GLU A 307 4.80 -19.17 11.28
N TYR A 308 4.13 -18.41 10.40
CA TYR A 308 4.75 -17.40 9.54
C TYR A 308 5.70 -16.48 10.30
N PHE A 309 5.23 -15.88 11.40
CA PHE A 309 6.03 -14.94 12.18
C PHE A 309 7.13 -15.67 12.98
N THR A 310 6.82 -16.80 13.61
CA THR A 310 7.81 -17.51 14.44
C THR A 310 8.94 -18.12 13.62
N GLU A 311 8.71 -18.47 12.35
CA GLU A 311 9.76 -18.96 11.44
C GLU A 311 10.84 -17.88 11.22
N HIS A 312 10.43 -16.64 10.97
CA HIS A 312 11.30 -15.48 10.80
C HIS A 312 12.09 -15.13 12.08
N VAL A 313 11.54 -15.39 13.27
CA VAL A 313 12.29 -15.22 14.53
C VAL A 313 13.49 -16.19 14.59
N GLY A 314 13.33 -17.42 14.09
CA GLY A 314 14.37 -18.45 14.10
C GLY A 314 15.44 -18.24 13.03
N ILE A 315 15.06 -17.80 11.83
CA ILE A 315 15.92 -17.71 10.65
C ILE A 315 16.67 -16.36 10.60
N ASP A 316 16.02 -15.24 10.88
CA ASP A 316 16.50 -13.92 10.40
C ASP A 316 17.62 -13.29 11.23
N VAL A 317 17.90 -13.83 12.44
CA VAL A 317 19.13 -13.49 13.17
C VAL A 317 20.38 -13.78 12.32
N HIS A 318 20.27 -14.72 11.37
CA HIS A 318 21.31 -15.04 10.41
C HIS A 318 21.26 -14.12 9.18
N HIS A 319 20.08 -13.79 8.65
CA HIS A 319 19.94 -12.98 7.44
C HIS A 319 20.41 -11.54 7.60
N GLY A 320 20.09 -10.85 8.70
CA GLY A 320 20.59 -9.48 8.93
C GLY A 320 22.13 -9.40 8.96
N ARG A 321 22.78 -10.43 9.54
CA ARG A 321 24.24 -10.55 9.51
C ARG A 321 24.76 -10.88 8.13
N MET A 322 24.12 -11.82 7.42
CA MET A 322 24.48 -12.18 6.05
C MET A 322 24.33 -11.01 5.08
N ALA A 323 23.26 -10.22 5.18
CA ALA A 323 23.03 -9.03 4.38
C ALA A 323 24.17 -8.02 4.59
N LEU A 324 24.64 -7.82 5.81
CA LEU A 324 25.79 -6.95 6.04
C LEU A 324 27.11 -7.57 5.54
N GLU A 325 27.46 -8.74 6.06
CA GLU A 325 28.80 -9.33 5.91
C GLU A 325 29.05 -9.95 4.52
N ASN A 326 28.01 -10.53 3.91
CA ASN A 326 28.13 -11.28 2.65
C ASN A 326 27.58 -10.52 1.44
N LEU A 327 26.76 -9.48 1.65
CA LEU A 327 26.15 -8.71 0.56
C LEU A 327 26.67 -7.27 0.53
N ILE A 328 26.39 -6.46 1.56
CA ILE A 328 26.76 -5.03 1.61
C ILE A 328 28.26 -4.83 1.56
N LEU A 329 29.01 -5.38 2.51
CA LEU A 329 30.44 -5.11 2.63
C LEU A 329 31.24 -5.59 1.40
N PRO A 330 30.96 -6.78 0.83
CA PRO A 330 31.61 -7.21 -0.41
C PRO A 330 31.27 -6.36 -1.63
N LEU A 331 30.02 -5.84 -1.73
CA LEU A 331 29.66 -4.89 -2.79
C LEU A 331 30.44 -3.58 -2.65
N VAL A 332 30.59 -3.06 -1.44
CA VAL A 332 31.41 -1.85 -1.17
C VAL A 332 32.88 -2.11 -1.49
N ASP A 333 33.44 -3.26 -1.11
CA ASP A 333 34.83 -3.62 -1.43
C ASP A 333 35.06 -3.71 -2.95
N THR A 334 34.06 -4.18 -3.70
CA THR A 334 34.15 -4.39 -5.15
C THR A 334 33.92 -3.10 -5.95
N HIS A 335 32.94 -2.30 -5.55
CA HIS A 335 32.46 -1.14 -6.32
C HIS A 335 32.90 0.21 -5.76
N GLY A 336 33.55 0.21 -4.58
CA GLY A 336 34.09 1.39 -3.92
C GLY A 336 33.04 2.19 -3.15
N ASP A 337 33.53 3.15 -2.35
CA ASP A 337 32.71 3.94 -1.42
C ASP A 337 31.60 4.76 -2.09
N SER A 338 31.65 4.97 -3.42
CA SER A 338 30.64 5.75 -4.15
C SER A 338 29.23 5.14 -4.13
N ILE A 339 29.08 3.86 -3.81
CA ILE A 339 27.76 3.21 -3.70
C ILE A 339 27.12 3.40 -2.32
N ILE A 340 27.92 3.77 -1.30
CA ILE A 340 27.47 3.83 0.09
C ILE A 340 26.31 4.81 0.29
N PRO A 341 26.32 6.03 -0.31
CA PRO A 341 25.21 6.95 -0.14
C PRO A 341 23.87 6.37 -0.59
N GLU A 342 23.85 5.56 -1.66
CA GLU A 342 22.61 4.90 -2.10
C GLU A 342 22.17 3.79 -1.14
N ILE A 343 23.11 3.05 -0.54
CA ILE A 343 22.79 2.06 0.50
C ILE A 343 22.16 2.75 1.73
N VAL A 344 22.77 3.83 2.23
CA VAL A 344 22.23 4.59 3.36
C VAL A 344 20.87 5.17 3.00
N ARG A 345 20.75 5.75 1.80
CA ARG A 345 19.51 6.34 1.32
C ARG A 345 18.38 5.32 1.27
N GLY A 346 18.64 4.13 0.74
CA GLY A 346 17.63 3.06 0.69
C GLY A 346 17.14 2.61 2.07
N TYR A 347 18.05 2.56 3.05
CA TYR A 347 17.70 2.29 4.45
C TYR A 347 16.78 3.38 5.02
N GLU A 348 17.17 4.65 4.89
CA GLU A 348 16.43 5.80 5.44
C GLU A 348 15.09 6.03 4.73
N GLU A 349 15.05 5.90 3.41
CA GLU A 349 13.82 5.97 2.61
C GLU A 349 12.80 4.91 3.07
N PHE A 350 13.24 3.66 3.26
CA PHE A 350 12.33 2.60 3.70
C PHE A 350 11.89 2.74 5.16
N GLN A 351 12.78 3.20 6.05
CA GLN A 351 12.40 3.55 7.42
C GLN A 351 11.26 4.58 7.41
N LEU A 352 11.40 5.67 6.64
CA LEU A 352 10.39 6.71 6.54
C LEU A 352 9.06 6.19 5.97
N VAL A 353 9.11 5.38 4.91
CA VAL A 353 7.93 4.74 4.33
C VAL A 353 7.23 3.84 5.35
N SER A 354 7.98 3.11 6.18
CA SER A 354 7.46 2.26 7.24
C SER A 354 6.77 3.07 8.36
N GLU A 355 7.38 4.19 8.77
CA GLU A 355 6.78 5.11 9.77
C GLU A 355 5.47 5.73 9.27
N ILE A 356 5.38 6.06 7.97
CA ILE A 356 4.14 6.56 7.36
C ILE A 356 3.04 5.50 7.41
N ALA A 357 3.35 4.24 7.09
CA ALA A 357 2.38 3.16 7.12
C ALA A 357 1.87 2.86 8.54
N ASP A 358 2.76 2.86 9.51
CA ASP A 358 2.41 2.68 10.92
C ASP A 358 1.47 3.80 11.42
N HIS A 359 1.73 5.05 11.02
CA HIS A 359 0.87 6.19 11.31
C HIS A 359 -0.50 6.07 10.62
N ASP A 360 -0.53 5.84 9.31
CA ASP A 360 -1.76 5.79 8.51
C ASP A 360 -2.70 4.67 8.98
N PHE A 361 -2.15 3.49 9.29
CA PHE A 361 -2.91 2.40 9.87
C PHE A 361 -3.52 2.77 11.23
N ALA A 362 -2.74 3.36 12.14
CA ALA A 362 -3.23 3.77 13.46
C ALA A 362 -4.38 4.79 13.35
N GLU A 363 -4.25 5.77 12.46
CA GLU A 363 -5.31 6.75 12.17
C GLU A 363 -6.56 6.07 11.56
N GLN A 364 -6.39 5.02 10.74
CA GLN A 364 -7.53 4.31 10.15
C GLN A 364 -8.29 3.52 11.22
N ILE A 365 -7.59 2.85 12.14
CA ILE A 365 -8.24 2.17 13.27
C ILE A 365 -8.98 3.18 14.15
N GLY A 366 -8.36 4.33 14.45
CA GLY A 366 -9.02 5.42 15.18
C GLY A 366 -10.30 5.90 14.48
N TRP A 367 -10.27 6.03 13.16
CA TRP A 367 -11.44 6.38 12.34
C TRP A 367 -12.53 5.29 12.34
N MET A 368 -12.16 4.02 12.22
CA MET A 368 -13.08 2.87 12.23
C MET A 368 -13.77 2.72 13.59
N ASP A 369 -13.05 2.96 14.68
CA ASP A 369 -13.59 2.94 16.05
C ASP A 369 -14.41 4.21 16.35
N GLY A 370 -14.04 5.33 15.75
CA GLY A 370 -14.72 6.63 15.88
C GLY A 370 -16.06 6.73 15.16
N GLN A 371 -16.45 5.74 14.35
CA GLN A 371 -17.70 5.77 13.56
C GLN A 371 -18.96 6.21 14.35
N PRO A 372 -19.25 5.66 15.55
CA PRO A 372 -20.42 6.10 16.30
C PRO A 372 -20.35 7.57 16.72
N VAL A 373 -19.15 8.07 17.05
CA VAL A 373 -18.92 9.48 17.40
C VAL A 373 -19.07 10.36 16.16
N ASN A 374 -18.50 9.97 15.03
CA ASN A 374 -18.56 10.73 13.78
C ASN A 374 -19.99 10.82 13.21
N ARG A 375 -20.82 9.79 13.46
CA ARG A 375 -22.26 9.83 13.20
C ARG A 375 -22.99 10.80 14.14
N GLN A 376 -22.60 10.89 15.40
CA GLN A 376 -23.18 11.88 16.33
C GLN A 376 -22.73 13.31 16.01
N LEU A 377 -21.50 13.49 15.52
CA LEU A 377 -20.97 14.78 15.09
C LEU A 377 -21.68 15.34 13.85
N HIS A 378 -22.40 14.52 13.08
CA HIS A 378 -23.23 14.98 11.98
C HIS A 378 -24.17 16.11 12.41
N ASP A 379 -24.92 15.92 13.50
CA ASP A 379 -25.97 16.86 13.91
C ASP A 379 -25.46 18.29 14.19
N PRO A 380 -24.43 18.51 15.03
CA PRO A 380 -23.91 19.85 15.27
C PRO A 380 -23.24 20.46 14.04
N VAL A 381 -22.56 19.66 13.21
CA VAL A 381 -21.92 20.13 11.95
C VAL A 381 -22.99 20.55 10.95
N TRP A 382 -24.02 19.73 10.75
CA TRP A 382 -25.15 20.02 9.89
C TRP A 382 -25.90 21.28 10.33
N ALA A 383 -26.15 21.44 11.64
CA ALA A 383 -26.76 22.64 12.18
C ALA A 383 -25.92 23.91 11.92
N ALA A 384 -24.58 23.80 11.85
CA ALA A 384 -23.71 24.92 11.52
C ALA A 384 -23.81 25.33 10.05
N ILE A 385 -23.85 24.35 9.15
CA ILE A 385 -24.07 24.56 7.71
C ILE A 385 -25.44 25.21 7.48
N GLN A 386 -26.50 24.67 8.09
CA GLN A 386 -27.86 25.22 7.98
C GLN A 386 -27.97 26.64 8.53
N ALA A 387 -27.18 26.98 9.55
CA ALA A 387 -27.11 28.33 10.11
C ALA A 387 -26.23 29.30 9.31
N GLY A 388 -25.57 28.84 8.24
CA GLY A 388 -24.64 29.63 7.43
C GLY A 388 -23.35 30.02 8.16
N ARG A 389 -22.95 29.26 9.20
CA ARG A 389 -21.67 29.48 9.91
C ARG A 389 -20.47 29.02 9.10
N VAL A 390 -20.67 28.04 8.24
CA VAL A 390 -19.67 27.52 7.31
C VAL A 390 -20.28 27.52 5.91
N ASP A 391 -19.57 28.13 4.96
CA ASP A 391 -19.92 28.12 3.54
C ASP A 391 -19.16 26.97 2.88
N ALA A 392 -19.82 25.81 2.79
CA ALA A 392 -19.25 24.59 2.24
C ALA A 392 -19.83 24.33 0.85
N PRO A 393 -18.99 24.08 -0.18
CA PRO A 393 -19.46 23.54 -1.45
C PRO A 393 -20.26 22.25 -1.22
N VAL A 394 -21.40 22.13 -1.90
CA VAL A 394 -22.30 20.98 -1.78
C VAL A 394 -22.46 20.27 -3.11
N ALA A 395 -22.38 18.94 -3.07
CA ALA A 395 -22.78 18.06 -4.15
C ALA A 395 -24.09 17.36 -3.77
N HIS A 396 -25.12 17.47 -4.63
CA HIS A 396 -26.38 16.75 -4.47
C HIS A 396 -26.35 15.50 -5.34
N LEU A 397 -26.56 14.33 -4.73
CA LEU A 397 -26.42 13.02 -5.36
C LEU A 397 -27.74 12.24 -5.24
N VAL A 398 -28.05 11.51 -6.31
CA VAL A 398 -29.22 10.62 -6.40
C VAL A 398 -28.76 9.32 -7.03
N GLU A 399 -28.73 8.25 -6.24
CA GLU A 399 -28.15 6.97 -6.66
C GLU A 399 -29.15 5.82 -6.46
N PRO A 400 -29.22 4.86 -7.41
CA PRO A 400 -30.10 3.70 -7.30
C PRO A 400 -29.54 2.62 -6.38
N ARG A 401 -30.38 1.65 -6.01
CA ARG A 401 -29.98 0.44 -5.27
C ARG A 401 -28.74 -0.24 -5.87
N GLY A 402 -27.78 -0.55 -5.02
CA GLY A 402 -26.58 -1.31 -5.40
C GLY A 402 -25.52 -0.50 -6.14
N GLU A 403 -25.71 0.82 -6.26
CA GLU A 403 -24.63 1.72 -6.67
C GLU A 403 -23.57 1.73 -5.56
N LEU A 404 -22.47 1.00 -5.78
CA LEU A 404 -21.38 0.84 -4.82
C LEU A 404 -20.27 1.81 -5.18
N SER A 405 -20.17 2.91 -4.44
CA SER A 405 -19.02 3.80 -4.50
C SER A 405 -17.80 3.09 -3.92
N ASN A 406 -16.94 2.61 -4.81
CA ASN A 406 -15.70 1.93 -4.46
C ASN A 406 -14.82 2.80 -3.56
N THR A 407 -14.03 2.16 -2.69
CA THR A 407 -13.37 2.90 -1.60
C THR A 407 -12.38 3.94 -2.09
N HIS A 408 -12.36 5.08 -1.41
CA HIS A 408 -11.52 6.24 -1.68
C HIS A 408 -11.36 7.09 -0.41
N CYS A 409 -10.74 8.26 -0.55
CA CYS A 409 -10.65 9.28 0.48
C CYS A 409 -10.83 10.67 -0.15
N HIS A 410 -10.90 11.70 0.69
CA HIS A 410 -10.94 13.11 0.30
C HIS A 410 -9.84 13.88 1.02
N ASP A 411 -9.36 14.96 0.42
CA ASP A 411 -8.20 15.72 0.90
C ASP A 411 -8.56 16.71 2.03
N GLY A 412 -9.87 16.88 2.27
CA GLY A 412 -10.44 17.63 3.39
C GLY A 412 -11.57 16.86 4.04
N ASP A 413 -12.00 17.30 5.23
CA ASP A 413 -13.16 16.72 5.89
C ASP A 413 -14.43 17.01 5.08
N GLU A 414 -15.36 16.05 5.08
CA GLU A 414 -16.67 16.17 4.44
C GLU A 414 -17.80 15.84 5.42
N LEU A 415 -18.99 16.38 5.19
CA LEU A 415 -20.22 15.92 5.83
C LEU A 415 -21.08 15.21 4.79
N CYS A 416 -21.38 13.93 5.03
CA CYS A 416 -22.41 13.21 4.30
C CYS A 416 -23.75 13.35 5.04
N HIS A 417 -24.78 13.80 4.34
CA HIS A 417 -26.15 13.98 4.87
C HIS A 417 -27.17 13.24 4.00
N ILE A 418 -27.93 12.30 4.58
CA ILE A 418 -28.95 11.54 3.86
C ILE A 418 -30.28 12.32 3.90
N VAL A 419 -30.75 12.76 2.74
CA VAL A 419 -32.05 13.43 2.59
C VAL A 419 -33.18 12.40 2.62
N SER A 420 -33.04 11.32 1.85
CA SER A 420 -33.99 10.19 1.81
C SER A 420 -33.33 8.90 1.36
N GLY A 421 -33.90 7.75 1.77
CA GLY A 421 -33.35 6.43 1.47
C GLY A 421 -32.41 5.92 2.56
N THR A 422 -31.65 4.88 2.23
CA THR A 422 -30.79 4.14 3.16
C THR A 422 -29.44 3.86 2.50
N MET A 423 -28.37 4.26 3.17
CA MET A 423 -26.99 4.06 2.73
C MET A 423 -26.25 3.18 3.74
N ARG A 424 -25.51 2.18 3.24
CA ARG A 424 -24.44 1.54 3.99
C ARG A 424 -23.16 2.32 3.75
N PHE A 425 -22.68 2.99 4.78
CA PHE A 425 -21.39 3.66 4.80
C PHE A 425 -20.33 2.69 5.31
N GLU A 426 -19.25 2.51 4.57
CA GLU A 426 -18.15 1.58 4.87
C GLU A 426 -16.89 2.37 5.22
N SER A 427 -16.31 2.12 6.39
CA SER A 427 -15.13 2.84 6.91
C SER A 427 -13.88 1.98 7.06
N GLY A 428 -13.95 0.71 6.68
CA GLY A 428 -12.86 -0.25 6.78
C GLY A 428 -13.39 -1.67 6.86
N PHE A 429 -12.50 -2.67 6.78
CA PHE A 429 -12.93 -4.07 6.77
C PHE A 429 -13.66 -4.43 8.09
N GLY A 430 -14.92 -4.86 7.99
CA GLY A 430 -15.77 -5.14 9.15
C GLY A 430 -16.23 -3.88 9.90
N SER A 431 -16.16 -2.70 9.31
CA SER A 431 -16.58 -1.43 9.91
C SER A 431 -17.55 -0.69 8.99
N SER A 432 -18.83 -0.70 9.36
CA SER A 432 -19.90 -0.07 8.58
C SER A 432 -20.96 0.58 9.46
N GLN A 433 -21.69 1.55 8.90
CA GLN A 433 -22.86 2.18 9.51
C GLN A 433 -24.02 2.20 8.51
N ILE A 434 -25.25 1.97 8.99
CA ILE A 434 -26.47 2.24 8.22
C ILE A 434 -26.95 3.65 8.55
N LEU A 435 -27.04 4.48 7.50
CA LEU A 435 -27.49 5.86 7.54
C LEU A 435 -28.86 5.95 6.86
N GLU A 436 -29.84 6.44 7.60
CA GLU A 436 -31.22 6.64 7.16
C GLU A 436 -31.51 8.12 6.90
N ALA A 437 -32.68 8.41 6.33
CA ALA A 437 -33.16 9.78 6.12
C ALA A 437 -33.02 10.68 7.37
N GLY A 438 -32.43 11.87 7.17
CA GLY A 438 -32.13 12.86 8.20
C GLY A 438 -30.84 12.60 8.98
N GLN A 439 -30.18 11.47 8.78
CA GLN A 439 -28.92 11.12 9.42
C GLN A 439 -27.74 11.38 8.50
N GLY A 440 -26.53 11.20 9.02
CA GLY A 440 -25.32 11.32 8.23
C GLY A 440 -24.08 11.03 9.05
N ILE A 441 -22.93 11.39 8.51
CA ILE A 441 -21.63 11.16 9.13
C ILE A 441 -20.62 12.23 8.72
N VAL A 442 -19.75 12.62 9.65
CA VAL A 442 -18.54 13.40 9.34
C VAL A 442 -17.46 12.45 8.83
N ILE A 443 -16.96 12.71 7.63
CA ILE A 443 -15.90 11.95 6.96
C ILE A 443 -14.59 12.72 7.16
N HIS A 444 -13.61 12.08 7.79
CA HIS A 444 -12.32 12.72 8.04
C HIS A 444 -11.44 12.65 6.79
N ARG A 445 -10.67 13.73 6.56
CA ARG A 445 -9.68 13.77 5.48
C ARG A 445 -8.76 12.55 5.49
N ASN A 446 -8.39 12.09 4.31
CA ASN A 446 -7.45 11.00 4.06
C ASN A 446 -7.83 9.66 4.71
N ARG A 447 -9.05 9.47 5.22
CA ARG A 447 -9.54 8.18 5.73
C ARG A 447 -10.22 7.38 4.62
N LEU A 448 -9.80 6.13 4.48
CA LEU A 448 -10.35 5.23 3.48
C LEU A 448 -11.80 4.87 3.85
N HIS A 449 -12.72 5.11 2.93
CA HIS A 449 -14.14 4.80 3.11
C HIS A 449 -14.83 4.57 1.75
N GLY A 450 -16.06 4.09 1.76
CA GLY A 450 -16.92 3.94 0.58
C GLY A 450 -18.39 3.90 1.00
N ALA A 451 -19.28 3.72 0.03
CA ALA A 451 -20.71 3.57 0.32
C ALA A 451 -21.41 2.60 -0.65
N ASN A 452 -22.52 2.02 -0.22
CA ASN A 452 -23.44 1.28 -1.09
C ASN A 452 -24.89 1.65 -0.75
N ILE A 453 -25.73 1.77 -1.77
CA ILE A 453 -27.15 2.11 -1.60
C ILE A 453 -27.99 0.86 -1.31
N GLU A 454 -28.63 0.84 -0.15
CA GLU A 454 -29.46 -0.29 0.32
C GLU A 454 -30.96 -0.09 0.11
N SER A 455 -31.42 1.15 -0.11
CA SER A 455 -32.79 1.45 -0.55
C SER A 455 -32.92 1.37 -2.08
N ASP A 456 -34.14 1.52 -2.61
CA ASP A 456 -34.36 1.53 -4.07
C ASP A 456 -33.70 2.74 -4.75
N GLU A 457 -33.69 3.87 -4.04
CA GLU A 457 -33.03 5.12 -4.39
C GLU A 457 -32.57 5.78 -3.09
N CYS A 458 -31.43 6.46 -3.10
CA CYS A 458 -30.94 7.29 -2.02
C CYS A 458 -30.61 8.68 -2.54
N VAL A 459 -31.13 9.70 -1.86
CA VAL A 459 -30.84 11.11 -2.12
C VAL A 459 -30.02 11.61 -0.95
N TYR A 460 -28.83 12.13 -1.22
CA TYR A 460 -27.91 12.58 -0.19
C TYR A 460 -27.06 13.76 -0.67
N GLU A 461 -26.43 14.42 0.29
CA GLU A 461 -25.59 15.59 0.08
C GLU A 461 -24.20 15.33 0.66
N ILE A 462 -23.17 15.75 -0.08
CA ILE A 462 -21.80 15.80 0.38
C ILE A 462 -21.38 17.26 0.48
N HIS A 463 -21.01 17.70 1.68
CA HIS A 463 -20.54 19.06 1.95
C HIS A 463 -19.04 19.04 2.22
N SER A 464 -18.25 19.70 1.38
CA SER A 464 -16.80 19.78 1.56
C SER A 464 -16.47 20.86 2.60
N ILE A 465 -16.39 20.46 3.88
CA ILE A 465 -16.26 21.36 5.03
C ILE A 465 -14.81 21.69 5.40
N GLY A 466 -13.83 20.96 4.85
CA GLY A 466 -12.40 21.20 5.05
C GLY A 466 -11.91 20.73 6.42
N ASP A 467 -12.30 21.44 7.49
CA ASP A 467 -12.03 21.04 8.89
C ASP A 467 -13.36 21.07 9.68
N HIS A 468 -13.85 19.90 10.06
CA HIS A 468 -15.13 19.80 10.76
C HIS A 468 -15.15 20.55 12.09
N ARG A 469 -14.00 20.79 12.72
CA ARG A 469 -13.90 21.50 14.01
C ARG A 469 -14.31 22.97 13.88
N ALA A 470 -14.13 23.57 12.71
CA ALA A 470 -14.59 24.93 12.43
C ALA A 470 -16.12 25.05 12.43
N CYS A 471 -16.84 23.94 12.25
CA CYS A 471 -18.30 23.91 12.34
C CYS A 471 -18.80 23.89 13.79
N LEU A 472 -17.94 23.50 14.74
CA LEU A 472 -18.27 23.32 16.17
C LEU A 472 -17.96 24.55 17.03
N SER A 473 -17.21 25.52 16.49
CA SER A 473 -16.77 26.73 17.19
C SER A 473 -17.80 27.85 17.24
#